data_AF-A0A5Q0TNK2-F1
#
_entry.id   AF-A0A5Q0TNK2-F1
#
_cell.length_a   1.000
_cell.length_b   1.000
_cell.length_c   1.000
_cell.angle_alpha   90.00
_cell.angle_beta   90.00
_cell.angle_gamma   90.00
#
_symmetry.space_group_name_H-M   'P 1'
#
loop_
_entity.id
_entity.type
_entity.pdbx_description
1 polymer ?
#
loop_
_entity_poly.entity_id
_entity_poly.type
_entity_poly.pdbx_seq_one_letter_code
_entity_poly.pdbx_strand_id
1 'polypeptide(L)' 'MKSTISVNKEVKELLERKKKEMEIKLNRPLTWDEFFQEVFKGESVSRLTEKEAEMLKKLVLEDRKNWKAREFA' A
#
# COMPACT_ATOMS: atom_id res chain seq x y z
N MET A 1 -6.19 -2.76 11.20
CA MET A 1 -4.72 -2.94 11.31
C MET A 1 -4.04 -1.80 10.56
N LYS A 2 -3.17 -1.02 11.20
CA LYS A 2 -2.32 -0.04 10.51
C LYS A 2 -1.01 -0.74 10.17
N SER A 3 -0.70 -0.92 8.89
CA SER A 3 0.57 -1.50 8.45
C SER A 3 1.39 -0.36 7.86
N THR A 4 2.54 -0.05 8.47
CA THR A 4 3.47 0.95 7.94
C THR A 4 4.32 0.30 6.86
N ILE A 5 4.34 0.87 5.66
CA ILE A 5 5.21 0.42 4.57
C ILE A 5 6.41 1.35 4.54
N SER A 6 7.60 0.80 4.76
CA SER A 6 8.85 1.53 4.58
C SER A 6 9.22 1.51 3.10
N VAL A 7 9.36 2.69 2.51
CA VAL A 7 9.84 2.86 1.13
C VAL A 7 11.15 3.63 1.14
N ASN A 8 11.96 3.49 0.10
CA ASN A 8 13.18 4.28 -0.03
C ASN A 8 12.83 5.78 -0.22
N LYS A 9 13.83 6.64 -0.01
CA LYS A 9 13.64 8.10 -0.05
C LYS A 9 13.10 8.58 -1.40
N GLU A 10 13.64 8.06 -2.50
CA GLU A 10 13.24 8.44 -3.85
C GLU A 10 11.77 8.13 -4.15
N VAL A 11 11.29 6.94 -3.76
CA VAL A 11 9.88 6.57 -3.92
C VAL A 11 8.99 7.44 -3.04
N LYS A 12 9.42 7.76 -1.81
CA LYS A 12 8.67 8.68 -0.94
C LYS A 12 8.51 10.06 -1.59
N GLU A 13 9.61 10.64 -2.10
CA GLU A 13 9.57 11.96 -2.75
C GLU A 13 8.67 11.97 -3.99
N LEU A 14 8.71 10.89 -4.78
CA LEU A 14 7.84 10.73 -5.95
C LEU A 14 6.34 10.65 -5.55
N LEU A 15 6.02 9.87 -4.52
CA LEU A 15 4.66 9.73 -4.01
C LEU A 15 4.13 11.06 -3.44
N GLU A 16 4.96 11.80 -2.69
CA GLU A 16 4.57 13.10 -2.14
C GLU A 16 4.32 14.13 -3.24
N ARG A 17 5.13 14.15 -4.30
CA ARG A 17 4.89 15.01 -5.47
C ARG A 17 3.56 14.66 -6.15
N LYS A 18 3.32 13.37 -6.42
CA LYS A 18 2.09 12.90 -7.06
C LYS A 18 0.85 13.22 -6.24
N LYS A 19 0.94 13.06 -4.92
CA LYS A 19 -0.13 13.41 -3.99
C LYS A 19 -0.47 14.90 -4.08
N LYS A 20 0.54 15.77 -4.01
CA LYS A 20 0.34 17.23 -4.15
C LYS A 20 -0.27 17.61 -5.50
N GLU A 21 0.19 17.00 -6.60
CA GLU A 21 -0.41 17.23 -7.92
C GLU A 21 -1.91 16.88 -7.93
N MET A 22 -2.31 15.80 -7.26
CA MET A 22 -3.72 15.40 -7.15
C MET A 22 -4.53 16.30 -6.22
N GLU A 23 -3.97 16.74 -5.09
CA GLU A 23 -4.61 17.69 -4.18
C GLU A 23 -4.92 19.02 -4.89
N ILE A 24 -4.01 19.48 -5.75
CA ILE A 24 -4.22 20.67 -6.60
C ILE A 24 -5.35 20.41 -7.60
N LYS A 25 -5.34 19.27 -8.30
CA LYS A 25 -6.37 18.92 -9.29
C LYS A 25 -7.77 18.79 -8.68
N LEU A 26 -7.87 18.24 -7.47
CA LEU A 26 -9.13 18.00 -6.77
C LEU A 26 -9.51 19.16 -5.84
N ASN A 27 -8.67 20.20 -5.74
CA ASN A 27 -8.82 21.37 -4.87
C ASN A 27 -9.19 21.02 -3.42
N ARG A 28 -8.62 19.92 -2.89
CA ARG A 28 -8.82 19.46 -1.52
C ARG A 28 -7.59 18.72 -1.01
N PRO A 29 -7.27 18.81 0.29
CA PRO A 29 -6.25 17.96 0.89
C PRO A 29 -6.69 16.49 0.85
N LEU A 30 -5.76 15.57 0.65
CA LEU A 30 -6.01 14.14 0.63
C LEU A 30 -5.23 13.45 1.76
N THR A 31 -5.80 12.41 2.33
CA THR A 31 -5.03 11.43 3.12
C THR A 31 -4.26 10.48 2.19
N TRP A 32 -3.31 9.71 2.73
CA TRP A 32 -2.62 8.71 1.92
C TRP A 32 -3.57 7.60 1.43
N ASP A 33 -4.51 7.18 2.27
CA ASP A 33 -5.54 6.20 1.89
C ASP A 33 -6.41 6.72 0.73
N GLU A 34 -6.90 7.95 0.81
CA GLU A 34 -7.67 8.56 -0.28
C GLU A 34 -6.85 8.74 -1.54
N PHE A 35 -5.59 9.14 -1.42
CA PHE A 35 -4.68 9.24 -2.56
C PHE A 35 -4.56 7.89 -3.29
N PHE A 36 -4.26 6.81 -2.57
CA PHE A 36 -4.14 5.49 -3.18
C PHE A 36 -5.47 5.00 -3.74
N GLN A 37 -6.59 5.22 -3.04
CA GLN A 37 -7.91 4.88 -3.56
C GLN A 37 -8.21 5.59 -4.89
N GLU A 38 -7.91 6.88 -4.99
CA GLU A 38 -8.12 7.66 -6.22
C GLU A 38 -7.14 7.24 -7.33
N VAL A 39 -5.88 6.90 -7.03
CA VAL A 39 -4.92 6.39 -8.01
C VAL A 39 -5.38 5.07 -8.62
N PHE A 40 -5.94 4.17 -7.80
CA PHE A 40 -6.43 2.87 -8.25
C PHE A 40 -7.92 2.91 -8.66
N LYS A 41 -8.55 4.10 -8.70
CA LYS A 41 -9.96 4.27 -9.03
C LYS A 41 -10.18 4.14 -10.53
N GLY A 42 -10.38 2.91 -10.98
CA GLY A 42 -10.59 2.59 -12.39
C GLY A 42 -9.73 1.43 -12.89
N GLU A 43 -8.71 1.03 -12.11
CA GLU A 43 -8.15 -0.30 -12.29
C GLU A 43 -9.20 -1.32 -11.84
N SER A 44 -9.56 -2.24 -12.73
CA SER A 44 -10.20 -3.48 -12.32
C SER A 44 -9.17 -4.25 -11.50
N VAL A 45 -9.06 -3.93 -10.22
CA VAL A 45 -8.29 -4.74 -9.27
C VAL A 45 -8.88 -6.13 -9.40
N SER A 46 -8.16 -7.04 -10.07
CA SER A 46 -8.59 -8.41 -10.27
C SER A 46 -8.93 -8.95 -8.89
N ARG A 47 -10.23 -9.14 -8.63
CA ARG A 47 -10.67 -9.68 -7.36
C ARG A 47 -10.10 -11.09 -7.30
N LEU A 48 -9.19 -11.29 -6.36
CA LEU A 48 -8.66 -12.61 -6.07
C LEU A 48 -9.83 -13.56 -5.84
N THR A 49 -9.75 -14.76 -6.39
CA THR A 49 -10.64 -15.84 -5.98
C THR A 49 -10.41 -16.14 -4.49
N GLU A 50 -11.40 -16.74 -3.82
CA GLU A 50 -11.27 -17.07 -2.39
C GLU A 50 -10.00 -17.91 -2.11
N LYS A 51 -9.66 -18.82 -3.03
CA LYS A 51 -8.43 -19.64 -2.94
C LYS A 51 -7.15 -18.81 -3.01
N GLU A 52 -7.08 -17.86 -3.95
CA GLU A 52 -5.91 -16.99 -4.09
C GLU A 52 -5.76 -16.05 -2.89
N ALA A 53 -6.88 -15.51 -2.39
CA ALA A 53 -6.90 -14.67 -1.20
C ALA A 53 -6.43 -15.43 0.05
N GLU A 54 -6.88 -16.67 0.23
CA GLU A 54 -6.47 -17.51 1.36
C GLU A 54 -4.98 -17.89 1.27
N MET A 55 -4.50 -18.20 0.07
CA MET A 55 -3.08 -18.49 -0.18
C MET A 55 -2.20 -17.27 0.14
N LEU A 56 -2.57 -16.08 -0.34
CA LEU A 56 -1.86 -14.84 -0.02
C LEU A 56 -1.87 -14.54 1.48
N LYS A 57 -3.00 -14.73 2.14
CA LYS A 57 -3.10 -14.54 3.60
C LYS A 57 -2.16 -15.47 4.36
N LYS A 58 -2.03 -16.73 3.93
CA LYS A 58 -1.12 -17.70 4.53
C LYS A 58 0.34 -17.28 4.33
N LEU A 59 0.73 -16.94 3.09
CA LEU A 59 2.10 -16.49 2.76
C LEU A 59 2.50 -15.25 3.58
N VAL A 60 1.61 -14.25 3.68
CA VAL A 60 1.87 -13.02 4.45
C VAL A 60 2.02 -13.31 5.95
N LEU A 61 1.25 -14.26 6.50
CA LEU A 61 1.37 -14.65 7.91
C LEU A 61 2.68 -15.38 8.19
N GLU A 62 3.10 -16.27 7.29
CA GLU A 62 4.38 -16.99 7.40
C GLU A 62 5.56 -16.03 7.28
N ASP A 63 5.54 -15.12 6.31
CA ASP A 63 6.60 -14.14 6.10
C ASP A 63 6.70 -13.15 7.27
N ARG A 64 5.57 -12.69 7.83
CA ARG A 64 5.55 -11.84 9.04
C ARG A 64 6.17 -12.50 10.26
N LYS A 65 6.03 -13.82 10.42
CA LYS A 65 6.70 -14.56 11.51
C LYS A 65 8.21 -14.58 11.30
N ASN A 66 8.65 -14.80 10.06
CA ASN A 66 10.07 -14.81 9.71
C ASN A 66 10.72 -13.42 9.82
N TRP A 67 9.99 -12.36 9.47
CA TRP A 67 10.44 -10.98 9.63
C TRP A 67 10.70 -10.62 11.09
N LYS A 68 9.76 -10.96 11.99
CA LYS A 68 9.96 -10.76 13.43
C LYS A 68 11.17 -11.53 13.94
N ALA A 69 11.40 -12.76 13.48
CA ALA A 69 12.56 -13.53 13.89
C ALA A 69 13.90 -12.88 13.44
N ARG A 70 13.92 -12.20 12.28
CA ARG A 70 15.10 -11.50 11.77
C ARG A 70 15.42 -10.18 12.48
N GLU A 71 14.45 -9.48 13.06
CA GLU A 71 14.73 -8.26 13.84
C GLU A 71 15.30 -8.55 15.24
N PHE A 72 15.30 -9.80 15.68
CA PHE A 72 15.78 -10.23 17.01
C PHE A 72 16.92 -11.27 16.96
N ALA A 73 17.59 -11.43 15.80
CA ALA A 73 18.78 -12.26 15.62
C ALA A 73 19.96 -11.39 15.19
#